data_AF-A0A4Q7IQ50-F1
#
_entry.id   AF-A0A4Q7IQ50-F1
#
_cell.length_a   1.000
_cell.length_b   1.000
_cell.length_c   1.000
_cell.angle_alpha   90.00
_cell.angle_beta   90.00
_cell.angle_gamma   90.00
#
_symmetry.space_group_name_H-M   'P 1'
#
loop_
_entity.id
_entity.type
_entity.pdbx_description
1 polymer ?
#
loop_
_entity_poly.entity_id
_entity_poly.type
_entity_poly.pdbx_seq_one_letter_code
_entity_poly.pdbx_strand_id
1 'polypeptide(L)'
;MKVYLPIVSFTLLSLVGCGSGSSSETQSPEQTSTSTQTSSETQTSSETQTTSDTQSDTQTNQTDESVSKGLRFPKSLMVSSPFATKVNQAQSTKGMGYAPSTAFYGPSVPSYFEATEQIGQILEGELAISDAFDVTEFYRVSINADCFGPQLKYQDHPEAASSASASGTLPSGDLGLWLAEDSSGNACSVAQVNALLSGIESQTQMALMVIASFISVADSEGESLPEDGASIDLTTYMNAQGITDVTFDSATISLSSGIWVYASELDYQVSGDDYRITISMTHTPSDEETNYTGLLQYSVEGKEGVAGISWPGFNCSQNERTFVASLSYNRADDEMNLQLRNATLCGHSVNNIYNANGLVDVDNTYSSSNSDGWSENFAILGADFDLTSLSGSYSYVWQAGVNDSHSRIFNIGFNDTSLDNGEAHFGYGEQVTDTDGWIQGFICNWAGPGASHTLISKTQRQFFEYDSSLGVYIGTEHRANIEYAPTTSCDYDGTGSFVFDIDLSDVLGDNTLEDSSLIFTNDLWGSSDTSLTVPEALAARGINVPSVPYNWPKDE
;
A
#
# COMPACT_ATOMS: atom_id res chain seq x y z
N MET A 1 -0.38 9.80 -21.26
CA MET A 1 -1.74 9.33 -20.97
C MET A 1 -1.73 7.81 -20.88
N LYS A 2 -1.48 7.28 -19.68
CA LYS A 2 -1.71 5.85 -19.41
C LYS A 2 -3.18 5.71 -19.03
N VAL A 3 -4.03 5.39 -20.01
CA VAL A 3 -5.41 4.98 -19.74
C VAL A 3 -5.32 3.49 -19.39
N TYR A 4 -5.45 3.16 -18.12
CA TYR A 4 -5.51 1.77 -17.66
C TYR A 4 -6.97 1.30 -17.78
N LEU A 5 -7.34 0.80 -18.97
CA LEU A 5 -8.62 0.12 -19.17
C LEU A 5 -8.47 -1.35 -18.75
N PRO A 6 -9.34 -1.88 -17.86
CA PRO A 6 -9.38 -3.31 -17.59
C PRO A 6 -9.77 -4.04 -18.87
N ILE A 7 -8.90 -4.94 -19.34
CA ILE A 7 -9.20 -5.79 -20.50
C ILE A 7 -10.16 -6.89 -20.03
N VAL A 8 -11.46 -6.64 -20.14
CA VAL A 8 -12.48 -7.69 -20.06
C VAL A 8 -12.42 -8.50 -21.35
N SER A 9 -11.73 -9.64 -21.34
CA SER A 9 -11.65 -10.54 -22.50
C SER A 9 -12.94 -11.35 -22.67
N PHE A 10 -13.91 -10.81 -23.42
CA PHE A 10 -15.01 -11.61 -23.98
C PHE A 10 -14.48 -12.47 -25.14
N THR A 11 -14.32 -13.78 -24.92
CA THR A 11 -13.97 -14.72 -25.99
C THR A 11 -15.22 -15.12 -26.76
N LEU A 12 -15.56 -14.39 -27.83
CA LEU A 12 -16.56 -14.84 -28.81
C LEU A 12 -15.91 -15.87 -29.76
N LEU A 13 -16.36 -17.12 -29.67
CA LEU A 13 -15.95 -18.19 -30.59
C LEU A 13 -16.80 -18.12 -31.87
N SER A 14 -16.27 -17.51 -32.93
CA SER A 14 -16.86 -17.58 -34.27
C SER A 14 -15.91 -18.26 -35.25
N LEU A 15 -16.37 -19.40 -35.77
CA LEU A 15 -15.75 -20.20 -36.84
C LEU A 15 -15.91 -19.54 -38.22
N VAL A 16 -15.04 -19.97 -39.15
CA VAL A 16 -15.02 -19.74 -40.62
C VAL A 16 -14.33 -18.42 -41.02
N GLY A 17 -13.40 -18.33 -41.97
CA GLY A 17 -12.81 -19.24 -42.95
C GLY A 17 -11.96 -18.38 -43.92
N CYS A 18 -10.88 -18.95 -44.46
CA CYS A 18 -9.90 -18.27 -45.32
C CYS A 18 -10.49 -17.51 -46.52
N GLY A 19 -9.96 -16.31 -46.79
CA GLY A 19 -10.17 -15.59 -48.06
C GLY A 19 -9.24 -14.38 -48.21
N SER A 20 -8.20 -14.55 -49.03
CA SER A 20 -7.16 -13.59 -49.43
C SER A 20 -7.63 -12.49 -50.40
N GLY A 21 -7.07 -11.27 -50.34
CA GLY A 21 -7.07 -10.34 -51.49
C GLY A 21 -6.88 -8.83 -51.23
N SER A 22 -5.64 -8.36 -51.46
CA SER A 22 -5.11 -7.02 -51.84
C SER A 22 -5.96 -5.72 -51.91
N SER A 23 -5.44 -4.68 -51.25
CA SER A 23 -5.20 -3.26 -51.63
C SER A 23 -6.12 -2.50 -52.63
N SER A 24 -6.64 -1.33 -52.23
CA SER A 24 -6.16 0.03 -52.61
C SER A 24 -7.23 1.14 -52.47
N GLU A 25 -6.80 2.26 -51.89
CA GLU A 25 -7.10 3.69 -52.17
C GLU A 25 -8.53 4.29 -52.25
N THR A 26 -8.78 5.16 -51.26
CA THR A 26 -9.16 6.60 -51.33
C THR A 26 -10.54 7.10 -51.83
N GLN A 27 -11.06 8.07 -51.05
CA GLN A 27 -11.96 9.20 -51.35
C GLN A 27 -13.45 9.12 -50.91
N SER A 28 -13.75 9.90 -49.86
CA SER A 28 -14.99 10.68 -49.66
C SER A 28 -15.13 11.76 -50.76
N PRO A 29 -16.30 12.44 -51.00
CA PRO A 29 -17.21 12.93 -49.96
C PRO A 29 -18.73 13.05 -50.30
N GLU A 30 -19.47 13.52 -49.28
CA GLU A 30 -20.61 14.48 -49.32
C GLU A 30 -22.08 14.01 -49.59
N GLN A 31 -22.89 14.27 -48.56
CA GLN A 31 -24.18 14.99 -48.55
C GLN A 31 -25.36 14.50 -49.43
N THR A 32 -26.49 14.13 -48.80
CA THR A 32 -27.64 15.02 -48.46
C THR A 32 -28.95 14.21 -48.28
N SER A 33 -29.77 14.69 -47.34
CA SER A 33 -31.25 14.75 -47.35
C SER A 33 -32.14 13.54 -46.99
N THR A 34 -32.72 13.68 -45.79
CA THR A 34 -34.15 13.91 -45.47
C THR A 34 -35.26 12.91 -45.82
N SER A 35 -36.06 12.66 -44.78
CA SER A 35 -37.53 12.47 -44.67
C SER A 35 -37.97 11.07 -44.21
N THR A 36 -38.44 10.89 -42.97
CA THR A 36 -39.73 11.25 -42.31
C THR A 36 -40.92 10.37 -42.74
N GLN A 37 -41.67 9.95 -41.72
CA GLN A 37 -43.03 9.37 -41.67
C GLN A 37 -43.09 7.83 -41.67
N THR A 38 -43.35 7.19 -40.52
CA THR A 38 -44.60 7.12 -39.71
C THR A 38 -45.68 6.27 -40.37
N SER A 39 -46.23 5.34 -39.57
CA SER A 39 -47.56 4.67 -39.59
C SER A 39 -47.38 3.15 -39.65
N SER A 40 -47.46 2.42 -38.53
CA SER A 40 -48.69 1.92 -37.89
C SER A 40 -49.69 1.30 -38.88
N GLU A 41 -49.89 -0.02 -38.81
CA GLU A 41 -51.19 -0.60 -38.43
C GLU A 41 -51.15 -2.14 -38.36
N THR A 42 -51.76 -2.62 -37.29
CA THR A 42 -52.11 -3.99 -36.96
C THR A 42 -53.31 -4.43 -37.80
N GLN A 43 -53.35 -5.66 -38.32
CA GLN A 43 -54.58 -6.45 -38.26
C GLN A 43 -54.38 -7.95 -38.50
N THR A 44 -55.11 -8.68 -37.67
CA THR A 44 -55.26 -10.11 -37.48
C THR A 44 -56.26 -10.70 -38.48
N SER A 45 -56.03 -11.92 -38.99
CA SER A 45 -57.09 -12.94 -39.11
C SER A 45 -56.57 -14.30 -39.58
N SER A 46 -56.90 -15.28 -38.75
CA SER A 46 -56.98 -16.75 -38.85
C SER A 46 -57.39 -17.40 -40.19
N GLU A 47 -56.82 -18.57 -40.49
CA GLU A 47 -57.56 -19.85 -40.63
C GLU A 47 -56.62 -21.07 -40.76
N THR A 48 -57.17 -22.25 -40.47
CA THR A 48 -56.57 -23.45 -39.85
C THR A 48 -56.42 -24.61 -40.85
N GLN A 49 -55.34 -25.41 -40.82
CA GLN A 49 -55.43 -26.89 -40.78
C GLN A 49 -54.10 -27.68 -40.63
N THR A 50 -54.11 -28.55 -39.61
CA THR A 50 -53.55 -29.93 -39.50
C THR A 50 -52.03 -30.20 -39.30
N THR A 51 -51.75 -30.58 -38.03
CA THR A 51 -51.01 -31.76 -37.54
C THR A 51 -49.52 -31.92 -37.83
N SER A 52 -48.71 -31.87 -36.78
CA SER A 52 -47.85 -32.97 -36.30
C SER A 52 -47.29 -32.64 -34.91
N ASP A 53 -47.31 -33.62 -34.02
CA ASP A 53 -46.94 -33.55 -32.61
C ASP A 53 -45.48 -33.14 -32.35
N THR A 54 -45.24 -32.29 -31.34
CA THR A 54 -44.09 -32.41 -30.45
C THR A 54 -44.44 -31.72 -29.12
N GLN A 55 -44.42 -32.47 -28.02
CA GLN A 55 -44.51 -31.96 -26.66
C GLN A 55 -43.37 -30.97 -26.40
N SER A 56 -43.73 -29.76 -25.96
CA SER A 56 -42.76 -28.78 -25.44
C SER A 56 -42.94 -28.74 -23.93
N ASP A 57 -42.08 -29.47 -23.23
CA ASP A 57 -41.86 -29.29 -21.80
C ASP A 57 -41.35 -27.87 -21.58
N THR A 58 -42.14 -27.08 -20.87
CA THR A 58 -41.77 -25.74 -20.44
C THR A 58 -40.84 -25.90 -19.23
N GLN A 59 -39.54 -26.03 -19.48
CA GLN A 59 -38.54 -25.81 -18.43
C GLN A 59 -38.49 -24.31 -18.15
N THR A 60 -39.04 -23.93 -17.00
CA THR A 60 -38.69 -22.69 -16.32
C THR A 60 -37.19 -22.71 -16.05
N ASN A 61 -36.42 -21.97 -16.83
CA ASN A 61 -35.06 -21.58 -16.45
C ASN A 61 -35.18 -20.67 -15.23
N GLN A 62 -35.13 -21.26 -14.03
CA GLN A 62 -34.57 -20.57 -12.88
C GLN A 62 -33.08 -20.41 -13.17
N THR A 63 -32.70 -19.24 -13.66
CA THR A 63 -31.37 -18.72 -13.39
C THR A 63 -31.31 -18.50 -11.89
N ASP A 64 -30.65 -19.40 -11.16
CA ASP A 64 -30.03 -19.02 -9.89
C ASP A 64 -29.13 -17.83 -10.22
N GLU A 65 -29.52 -16.62 -9.79
CA GLU A 65 -28.58 -15.52 -9.75
C GLU A 65 -27.55 -15.90 -8.69
N SER A 66 -26.42 -16.45 -9.12
CA SER A 66 -25.24 -16.57 -8.27
C SER A 66 -24.91 -15.16 -7.78
N VAL A 67 -25.26 -14.84 -6.54
CA VAL A 67 -24.87 -13.58 -5.90
C VAL A 67 -23.38 -13.38 -6.14
N SER A 68 -23.00 -12.24 -6.73
CA SER A 68 -21.60 -11.95 -7.10
C SER A 68 -20.68 -12.18 -5.90
N LYS A 69 -19.52 -12.81 -6.12
CA LYS A 69 -18.47 -12.93 -5.10
C LYS A 69 -18.00 -11.57 -4.58
N GLY A 70 -18.18 -10.50 -5.36
CA GLY A 70 -17.90 -9.11 -4.94
C GLY A 70 -18.80 -8.58 -3.83
N LEU A 71 -19.94 -9.22 -3.55
CA LEU A 71 -20.78 -8.92 -2.38
C LEU A 71 -20.38 -9.73 -1.13
N ARG A 72 -19.35 -10.56 -1.24
CA ARG A 72 -18.89 -11.45 -0.17
C ARG A 72 -17.46 -11.13 0.24
N PHE A 73 -16.66 -10.73 -0.74
CA PHE A 73 -15.25 -10.36 -0.59
C PHE A 73 -15.02 -8.97 -1.19
N PRO A 74 -14.16 -8.12 -0.57
CA PRO A 74 -13.85 -6.79 -1.08
C PRO A 74 -13.00 -6.85 -2.35
N LYS A 75 -13.65 -7.01 -3.52
CA LYS A 75 -12.94 -6.93 -4.81
C LYS A 75 -12.29 -5.56 -4.99
N SER A 76 -11.08 -5.56 -5.54
CA SER A 76 -10.25 -4.37 -5.75
C SER A 76 -9.75 -3.68 -4.47
N LEU A 77 -9.74 -4.35 -3.31
CA LEU A 77 -9.05 -3.88 -2.11
C LEU A 77 -7.57 -4.28 -2.15
N MET A 78 -6.67 -3.30 -2.03
CA MET A 78 -5.24 -3.54 -1.82
C MET A 78 -4.58 -2.31 -1.18
N VAL A 79 -3.42 -2.49 -0.54
CA VAL A 79 -2.51 -1.41 -0.18
C VAL A 79 -1.25 -1.54 -1.03
N SER A 80 -0.94 -0.57 -1.87
CA SER A 80 0.23 -0.59 -2.75
C SER A 80 0.72 0.83 -2.95
N SER A 81 2.01 0.97 -3.27
CA SER A 81 2.51 2.25 -3.80
C SER A 81 1.82 2.60 -5.13
N PRO A 82 1.42 3.87 -5.35
CA PRO A 82 0.92 4.33 -6.64
C PRO A 82 2.02 4.40 -7.71
N PHE A 83 3.30 4.31 -7.32
CA PHE A 83 4.44 4.38 -8.23
C PHE A 83 5.04 3.01 -8.55
N ALA A 84 4.78 2.00 -7.72
CA ALA A 84 5.33 0.67 -7.91
C ALA A 84 4.68 0.01 -9.13
N THR A 85 5.50 -0.62 -9.97
CA THR A 85 5.02 -1.40 -11.11
C THR A 85 5.56 -2.81 -11.07
N LYS A 86 4.72 -3.77 -11.46
CA LYS A 86 5.12 -5.15 -11.71
C LYS A 86 5.01 -5.46 -13.20
N VAL A 87 5.87 -6.36 -13.67
CA VAL A 87 5.77 -6.87 -15.04
C VAL A 87 4.62 -7.87 -15.07
N ASN A 88 3.60 -7.60 -15.89
CA ASN A 88 2.49 -8.52 -16.03
C ASN A 88 3.01 -9.84 -16.62
N GLN A 89 3.03 -10.88 -15.78
CA GLN A 89 3.29 -12.24 -16.25
C GLN A 89 2.01 -12.74 -16.89
N ALA A 90 1.92 -12.67 -18.22
CA ALA A 90 0.86 -13.33 -18.95
C ALA A 90 0.99 -14.84 -18.74
N GLN A 91 0.36 -15.37 -17.69
CA GLN A 91 0.24 -16.80 -17.51
C GLN A 91 -0.59 -17.33 -18.67
N SER A 92 0.03 -18.19 -19.48
CA SER A 92 -0.61 -18.79 -20.65
C SER A 92 -1.70 -19.76 -20.20
N THR A 93 -2.91 -19.25 -19.96
CA THR A 93 -4.11 -20.07 -19.84
C THR A 93 -4.46 -20.62 -21.24
N LYS A 94 -3.82 -21.74 -21.64
CA LYS A 94 -4.36 -22.73 -22.59
C LYS A 94 -3.42 -23.91 -22.82
N GLY A 95 -3.89 -25.09 -22.39
CA GLY A 95 -3.76 -26.32 -23.16
C GLY A 95 -2.45 -27.09 -23.02
N MET A 96 -2.57 -28.27 -22.42
CA MET A 96 -1.66 -29.41 -22.54
C MET A 96 -1.06 -29.52 -23.97
N GLY A 97 0.17 -29.04 -24.13
CA GLY A 97 0.92 -29.09 -25.37
C GLY A 97 2.35 -28.68 -25.09
N TYR A 98 3.28 -29.63 -25.19
CA TYR A 98 4.72 -29.43 -25.01
C TYR A 98 5.24 -28.36 -25.98
N ALA A 99 5.32 -27.11 -25.53
CA ALA A 99 6.14 -26.06 -26.12
C ALA A 99 6.93 -25.38 -24.99
N PRO A 100 8.23 -25.10 -25.17
CA PRO A 100 9.03 -24.46 -24.14
C PRO A 100 8.47 -23.08 -23.83
N SER A 101 8.20 -22.82 -22.54
CA SER A 101 7.71 -21.56 -22.01
C SER A 101 8.74 -20.45 -22.21
N THR A 102 8.70 -19.77 -23.35
CA THR A 102 9.29 -18.43 -23.42
C THR A 102 8.34 -17.49 -22.68
N ALA A 103 8.74 -17.02 -21.50
CA ALA A 103 8.00 -15.99 -20.76
C ALA A 103 7.79 -14.78 -21.69
N PHE A 104 6.54 -14.53 -22.08
CA PHE A 104 6.17 -13.31 -22.77
C PHE A 104 5.91 -12.27 -21.68
N TYR A 105 6.90 -11.42 -21.41
CA TYR A 105 6.74 -10.32 -20.47
C TYR A 105 5.75 -9.30 -21.05
N GLY A 106 4.62 -9.09 -20.37
CA GLY A 106 3.66 -8.06 -20.71
C GLY A 106 4.18 -6.65 -20.39
N PRO A 107 3.40 -5.59 -20.70
CA PRO A 107 3.71 -4.25 -20.24
C PRO A 107 3.76 -4.20 -18.70
N SER A 108 4.53 -3.26 -18.15
CA SER A 108 4.48 -3.00 -16.71
C SER A 108 3.13 -2.37 -16.34
N VAL A 109 2.53 -2.91 -15.28
CA VAL A 109 1.27 -2.43 -14.71
C VAL A 109 1.51 -1.97 -13.28
N PRO A 110 0.76 -1.00 -12.75
CA PRO A 110 0.82 -0.64 -11.34
C PRO A 110 0.64 -1.87 -10.44
N SER A 111 1.45 -1.97 -9.38
CA SER A 111 1.49 -3.13 -8.48
C SER A 111 0.12 -3.41 -7.85
N TYR A 112 -0.63 -2.34 -7.55
CA TYR A 112 -2.03 -2.40 -7.11
C TYR A 112 -2.90 -3.30 -7.99
N PHE A 113 -2.91 -3.05 -9.31
CA PHE A 113 -3.77 -3.77 -10.24
C PHE A 113 -3.35 -5.24 -10.37
N GLU A 114 -2.04 -5.50 -10.38
CA GLU A 114 -1.52 -6.87 -10.41
C GLU A 114 -1.92 -7.66 -9.15
N ALA A 115 -1.75 -7.07 -7.97
CA ALA A 115 -2.10 -7.71 -6.71
C ALA A 115 -3.61 -7.99 -6.62
N THR A 116 -4.45 -7.02 -6.99
CA THR A 116 -5.92 -7.21 -7.02
C THR A 116 -6.37 -8.25 -8.04
N GLU A 117 -5.70 -8.33 -9.20
CA GLU A 117 -5.97 -9.36 -10.21
C GLU A 117 -5.63 -10.75 -9.69
N GLN A 118 -4.46 -10.92 -9.06
CA GLN A 118 -4.03 -12.20 -8.52
C GLN A 118 -4.94 -12.68 -7.37
N ILE A 119 -5.34 -11.78 -6.46
CA ILE A 119 -6.33 -12.07 -5.41
C ILE A 119 -7.67 -12.47 -6.05
N GLY A 120 -8.08 -11.77 -7.11
CA GLY A 120 -9.28 -12.09 -7.89
C GLY A 120 -9.23 -13.49 -8.50
N GLN A 121 -8.11 -13.89 -9.09
CA GLN A 121 -7.92 -15.23 -9.66
C GLN A 121 -8.04 -16.33 -8.59
N ILE A 122 -7.52 -16.10 -7.38
CA ILE A 122 -7.69 -17.03 -6.25
C ILE A 122 -9.16 -17.09 -5.81
N LEU A 123 -9.83 -15.94 -5.68
CA LEU A 123 -11.25 -15.85 -5.33
C LEU A 123 -12.15 -16.60 -6.33
N GLU A 124 -11.82 -16.53 -7.62
CA GLU A 124 -12.55 -17.23 -8.68
C GLU A 124 -12.16 -18.71 -8.82
N GLY A 125 -11.11 -19.16 -8.14
CA GLY A 125 -10.60 -20.53 -8.22
C GLY A 125 -9.79 -20.81 -9.50
N GLU A 126 -9.35 -19.77 -10.19
CA GLU A 126 -8.54 -19.84 -11.41
C GLU A 126 -7.05 -20.03 -11.09
N LEU A 127 -6.61 -19.54 -9.93
CA LEU A 127 -5.25 -19.70 -9.40
C LEU A 127 -5.31 -20.41 -8.04
N ALA A 128 -4.61 -21.52 -7.91
CA ALA A 128 -4.52 -22.23 -6.63
C ALA A 128 -3.70 -21.42 -5.64
N ILE A 129 -4.16 -21.34 -4.38
CA ILE A 129 -3.42 -20.63 -3.32
C ILE A 129 -2.00 -21.20 -3.13
N SER A 130 -1.82 -22.52 -3.28
CA SER A 130 -0.52 -23.19 -3.18
C SER A 130 0.51 -22.72 -4.20
N ASP A 131 0.07 -22.11 -5.31
CA ASP A 131 0.94 -21.66 -6.40
C ASP A 131 1.33 -20.17 -6.27
N ALA A 132 0.65 -19.44 -5.38
CA ALA A 132 0.73 -17.98 -5.30
C ALA A 132 1.09 -17.45 -3.91
N PHE A 133 0.66 -18.15 -2.87
CA PHE A 133 0.90 -17.76 -1.48
C PHE A 133 2.31 -18.14 -1.03
N ASP A 134 3.03 -17.17 -0.49
CA ASP A 134 4.33 -17.36 0.14
C ASP A 134 4.26 -16.79 1.56
N VAL A 135 4.29 -17.69 2.55
CA VAL A 135 4.20 -17.32 3.97
C VAL A 135 5.37 -16.42 4.40
N THR A 136 6.52 -16.46 3.72
CA THR A 136 7.66 -15.62 4.06
C THR A 136 7.42 -14.14 3.76
N GLU A 137 6.48 -13.82 2.87
CA GLU A 137 6.08 -12.44 2.55
C GLU A 137 5.41 -11.73 3.73
N PHE A 138 4.86 -12.47 4.72
CA PHE A 138 4.42 -11.87 5.98
C PHE A 138 5.57 -11.26 6.78
N TYR A 139 6.80 -11.75 6.61
CA TYR A 139 8.00 -11.31 7.32
C TYR A 139 8.81 -10.29 6.54
N ARG A 140 8.29 -9.81 5.41
CA ARG A 140 8.94 -8.78 4.62
C ARG A 140 8.85 -7.43 5.34
N VAL A 141 10.00 -6.89 5.74
CA VAL A 141 10.10 -5.55 6.32
C VAL A 141 10.36 -4.50 5.25
N SER A 142 9.70 -3.35 5.37
CA SER A 142 10.00 -2.18 4.56
C SER A 142 11.36 -1.61 4.96
N ILE A 143 12.21 -1.31 3.97
CA ILE A 143 13.53 -0.70 4.15
C ILE A 143 13.50 0.63 3.44
N ASN A 144 13.93 1.71 4.10
CA ASN A 144 13.99 3.05 3.51
C ASN A 144 14.80 3.05 2.21
N ALA A 145 14.44 3.92 1.29
CA ALA A 145 15.25 4.21 0.11
C ALA A 145 16.63 4.74 0.56
N ASP A 146 17.68 4.42 -0.20
CA ASP A 146 19.07 4.80 0.13
C ASP A 146 19.29 6.33 0.19
N CYS A 147 18.42 7.10 -0.45
CA CYS A 147 18.39 8.56 -0.43
C CYS A 147 17.63 9.17 0.77
N PHE A 148 16.94 8.37 1.58
CA PHE A 148 16.02 8.82 2.65
C PHE A 148 16.47 8.36 4.03
N GLY A 149 16.51 9.31 4.97
CA GLY A 149 16.86 9.07 6.37
C GLY A 149 18.14 8.26 6.58
N PRO A 150 19.25 8.61 5.90
CA PRO A 150 20.49 7.86 6.01
C PRO A 150 21.13 8.05 7.39
N GLN A 151 22.10 7.20 7.71
CA GLN A 151 23.08 7.54 8.74
C GLN A 151 24.03 8.62 8.18
N LEU A 152 24.32 9.65 8.96
CA LEU A 152 25.13 10.79 8.51
C LEU A 152 26.35 10.99 9.40
N LYS A 153 27.55 10.85 8.85
CA LYS A 153 28.78 11.19 9.57
C LYS A 153 28.94 12.70 9.68
N TYR A 154 29.50 13.12 10.81
CA TYR A 154 29.88 14.51 11.02
C TYR A 154 31.14 14.63 11.88
N GLN A 155 31.81 15.78 11.74
CA GLN A 155 32.97 16.16 12.52
C GLN A 155 32.90 17.63 12.93
N ASP A 156 33.39 17.91 14.15
CA ASP A 156 33.52 19.26 14.71
C ASP A 156 32.21 20.06 14.73
N HIS A 157 31.12 19.40 15.16
CA HIS A 157 29.78 19.97 15.25
C HIS A 157 29.76 21.25 16.11
N PRO A 158 29.20 22.37 15.60
CA PRO A 158 29.31 23.68 16.26
C PRO A 158 28.57 23.75 17.60
N GLU A 159 27.56 22.89 17.78
CA GLU A 159 26.72 22.82 18.97
C GLU A 159 27.18 21.75 19.97
N ALA A 160 28.36 21.16 19.77
CA ALA A 160 28.92 20.19 20.67
C ALA A 160 29.38 20.83 21.99
N ALA A 161 28.86 20.32 23.11
CA ALA A 161 29.26 20.77 24.45
C ALA A 161 30.69 20.31 24.83
N SER A 162 31.26 19.34 24.13
CA SER A 162 32.60 18.81 24.37
C SER A 162 33.20 18.19 23.11
N SER A 163 34.53 18.01 23.08
CA SER A 163 35.21 17.33 21.98
C SER A 163 34.80 15.86 21.81
N ALA A 164 34.27 15.22 22.86
CA ALA A 164 33.81 13.83 22.80
C ALA A 164 32.49 13.67 22.03
N SER A 165 31.71 14.74 21.92
CA SER A 165 30.46 14.79 21.16
C SER A 165 30.59 15.63 19.89
N ALA A 166 31.80 16.06 19.54
CA ALA A 166 32.01 16.94 18.38
C ALA A 166 31.98 16.17 17.06
N SER A 167 32.25 14.87 17.08
CA SER A 167 32.23 14.02 15.89
C SER A 167 31.46 12.73 16.16
N GLY A 168 30.78 12.21 15.15
CA GLY A 168 29.96 11.01 15.29
C GLY A 168 29.14 10.71 14.05
N THR A 169 28.04 10.00 14.25
CA THR A 169 27.09 9.62 13.20
C THR A 169 25.68 9.89 13.71
N LEU A 170 24.87 10.59 12.92
CA LEU A 170 23.43 10.70 13.15
C LEU A 170 22.75 9.36 12.78
N PRO A 171 21.79 8.88 13.58
CA PRO A 171 21.07 7.65 13.28
C PRO A 171 20.26 7.72 11.98
N SER A 172 19.94 6.56 11.43
CA SER A 172 18.97 6.46 10.33
C SER A 172 17.56 6.85 10.82
N GLY A 173 16.76 7.42 9.93
CA GLY A 173 15.39 7.85 10.20
C GLY A 173 15.26 9.20 10.92
N ASP A 174 16.36 9.75 11.43
CA ASP A 174 16.40 11.09 12.03
C ASP A 174 16.51 12.20 10.99
N LEU A 175 16.89 11.84 9.76
CA LEU A 175 16.89 12.71 8.59
C LEU A 175 15.72 12.30 7.67
N GLY A 176 15.28 13.20 6.80
CA GLY A 176 14.24 12.91 5.81
C GLY A 176 14.80 12.67 4.41
N LEU A 177 14.28 13.38 3.42
CA LEU A 177 14.80 13.38 2.05
C LEU A 177 16.22 13.96 2.07
N TRP A 178 17.25 13.15 1.85
CA TRP A 178 18.64 13.61 1.95
C TRP A 178 19.27 13.80 0.57
N LEU A 179 19.22 12.77 -0.26
CA LEU A 179 19.62 12.86 -1.67
C LEU A 179 18.38 13.12 -2.54
N ALA A 180 18.57 13.81 -3.67
CA ALA A 180 17.48 14.11 -4.58
C ALA A 180 16.95 12.85 -5.29
N GLU A 181 17.79 11.83 -5.47
CA GLU A 181 17.46 10.60 -6.17
C GLU A 181 18.04 9.37 -5.46
N ASP A 182 17.38 8.23 -5.65
CA ASP A 182 17.87 6.92 -5.23
C ASP A 182 18.91 6.38 -6.24
N SER A 183 19.54 5.25 -5.90
CA SER A 183 20.48 4.57 -6.81
C SER A 183 19.89 4.11 -8.15
N SER A 184 18.56 4.08 -8.28
CA SER A 184 17.86 3.76 -9.53
C SER A 184 17.53 5.00 -10.37
N GLY A 185 17.85 6.21 -9.88
CA GLY A 185 17.57 7.48 -10.52
C GLY A 185 16.13 7.99 -10.33
N ASN A 186 15.35 7.38 -9.43
CA ASN A 186 14.04 7.91 -9.06
C ASN A 186 14.19 9.01 -8.03
N ALA A 187 13.33 10.02 -8.12
CA ALA A 187 13.13 11.04 -7.11
C ALA A 187 13.00 10.36 -5.75
N CYS A 188 13.75 10.84 -4.76
CA CYS A 188 13.84 10.17 -3.49
C CYS A 188 12.49 9.96 -2.79
N SER A 189 11.59 10.93 -2.92
CA SER A 189 10.21 10.83 -2.45
C SER A 189 9.45 9.65 -3.04
N VAL A 190 9.58 9.41 -4.35
CA VAL A 190 8.95 8.28 -5.04
C VAL A 190 9.58 6.95 -4.61
N ALA A 191 10.91 6.90 -4.56
CA ALA A 191 11.64 5.72 -4.09
C ALA A 191 11.23 5.37 -2.64
N GLN A 192 11.11 6.38 -1.77
CA GLN A 192 10.72 6.18 -0.38
C GLN A 192 9.30 5.64 -0.24
N VAL A 193 8.35 6.06 -1.08
CA VAL A 193 6.98 5.51 -1.05
C VAL A 193 6.96 4.04 -1.45
N ASN A 194 7.69 3.70 -2.51
CA ASN A 194 7.85 2.31 -2.92
C ASN A 194 8.46 1.47 -1.79
N ALA A 195 9.52 1.98 -1.16
CA ALA A 195 10.16 1.35 -0.01
C ALA A 195 9.20 1.12 1.16
N LEU A 196 8.53 2.16 1.63
CA LEU A 196 7.61 2.13 2.78
C LEU A 196 6.45 1.15 2.57
N LEU A 197 5.88 1.12 1.36
CA LEU A 197 4.69 0.32 1.07
C LEU A 197 5.00 -1.11 0.62
N SER A 198 6.25 -1.43 0.29
CA SER A 198 6.61 -2.75 -0.24
C SER A 198 6.33 -3.91 0.72
N GLY A 199 6.69 -3.79 2.01
CA GLY A 199 6.41 -4.82 3.02
C GLY A 199 4.92 -4.89 3.35
N ILE A 200 4.28 -3.73 3.48
CA ILE A 200 2.84 -3.61 3.76
C ILE A 200 2.00 -4.25 2.64
N GLU A 201 2.39 -4.02 1.38
CA GLU A 201 1.75 -4.63 0.21
C GLU A 201 1.87 -6.15 0.28
N SER A 202 3.07 -6.70 0.44
CA SER A 202 3.30 -8.14 0.56
C SER A 202 2.44 -8.77 1.66
N GLN A 203 2.47 -8.21 2.87
CA GLN A 203 1.74 -8.73 4.02
C GLN A 203 0.22 -8.69 3.83
N THR A 204 -0.29 -7.56 3.33
CA THR A 204 -1.73 -7.39 3.08
C THR A 204 -2.20 -8.30 1.95
N GLN A 205 -1.38 -8.49 0.91
CA GLN A 205 -1.69 -9.36 -0.22
C GLN A 205 -1.81 -10.81 0.26
N MET A 206 -0.86 -11.30 1.05
CA MET A 206 -0.92 -12.65 1.61
C MET A 206 -2.16 -12.87 2.48
N ALA A 207 -2.50 -11.91 3.35
CA ALA A 207 -3.70 -12.00 4.17
C ALA A 207 -4.97 -12.07 3.31
N LEU A 208 -5.10 -11.20 2.30
CA LEU A 208 -6.26 -11.20 1.40
C LEU A 208 -6.34 -12.46 0.54
N MET A 209 -5.21 -13.04 0.13
CA MET A 209 -5.17 -14.32 -0.61
C MET A 209 -5.70 -15.48 0.24
N VAL A 210 -5.30 -15.56 1.51
CA VAL A 210 -5.84 -16.57 2.45
C VAL A 210 -7.35 -16.41 2.56
N ILE A 211 -7.85 -15.20 2.77
CA ILE A 211 -9.29 -14.97 2.90
C ILE A 211 -10.05 -15.27 1.58
N ALA A 212 -9.52 -14.84 0.44
CA ALA A 212 -10.09 -15.13 -0.87
C ALA A 212 -10.19 -16.64 -1.13
N SER A 213 -9.18 -17.40 -0.69
CA SER A 213 -9.15 -18.85 -0.86
C SER A 213 -10.24 -19.58 -0.07
N PHE A 214 -10.75 -19.00 1.03
CA PHE A 214 -11.84 -19.64 1.78
C PHE A 214 -13.09 -19.79 0.91
N ILE A 215 -13.41 -18.77 0.13
CA ILE A 215 -14.57 -18.80 -0.79
C ILE A 215 -14.34 -19.80 -1.91
N SER A 216 -13.18 -19.76 -2.57
CA SER A 216 -12.91 -20.65 -3.71
C SER A 216 -12.78 -22.12 -3.29
N VAL A 217 -12.21 -22.39 -2.11
CA VAL A 217 -12.15 -23.74 -1.54
C VAL A 217 -13.55 -24.25 -1.20
N ALA A 218 -14.38 -23.45 -0.54
CA ALA A 218 -15.78 -23.83 -0.26
C ALA A 218 -16.54 -24.18 -1.55
N ASP A 219 -16.45 -23.31 -2.57
CA ASP A 219 -17.06 -23.55 -3.89
C ASP A 219 -16.55 -24.85 -4.53
N SER A 220 -15.23 -25.10 -4.48
CA SER A 220 -14.60 -26.27 -5.10
C SER A 220 -15.01 -27.59 -4.45
N GLU A 221 -15.28 -27.58 -3.16
CA GLU A 221 -15.73 -28.73 -2.36
C GLU A 221 -17.26 -28.90 -2.39
N GLY A 222 -17.98 -27.98 -3.05
CA GLY A 222 -19.43 -27.98 -3.15
C GLY A 222 -20.13 -27.56 -1.86
N GLU A 223 -19.43 -26.89 -0.96
CA GLU A 223 -19.97 -26.32 0.27
C GLU A 223 -20.70 -25.00 -0.04
N SER A 224 -21.90 -24.83 0.49
CA SER A 224 -22.58 -23.53 0.47
C SER A 224 -21.95 -22.61 1.51
N LEU A 225 -21.73 -21.35 1.14
CA LEU A 225 -21.37 -20.31 2.12
C LEU A 225 -22.47 -20.15 3.19
N PRO A 226 -22.10 -19.70 4.40
CA PRO A 226 -23.03 -19.62 5.53
C PRO A 226 -24.19 -18.67 5.27
N GLU A 227 -25.38 -19.08 5.71
CA GLU A 227 -26.54 -18.20 5.87
C GLU A 227 -26.35 -17.25 7.07
N ASP A 228 -27.20 -16.23 7.18
CA ASP A 228 -27.12 -15.27 8.29
C ASP A 228 -27.30 -15.94 9.66
N GLY A 229 -26.37 -15.67 10.57
CA GLY A 229 -26.27 -16.31 11.89
C GLY A 229 -25.54 -17.66 11.89
N ALA A 230 -25.00 -18.12 10.76
CA ALA A 230 -24.27 -19.38 10.64
C ALA A 230 -22.77 -19.20 10.37
N SER A 231 -22.02 -20.29 10.50
CA SER A 231 -20.59 -20.38 10.22
C SER A 231 -20.27 -21.71 9.57
N ILE A 232 -19.26 -21.73 8.71
CA ILE A 232 -18.63 -22.94 8.18
C ILE A 232 -17.16 -22.98 8.60
N ASP A 233 -16.65 -24.20 8.78
CA ASP A 233 -15.25 -24.49 9.09
C ASP A 233 -14.60 -25.17 7.88
N LEU A 234 -13.57 -24.54 7.35
CA LEU A 234 -12.83 -24.94 6.16
C LEU A 234 -11.44 -25.47 6.48
N THR A 235 -11.08 -25.62 7.77
CA THR A 235 -9.72 -25.96 8.22
C THR A 235 -9.17 -27.23 7.55
N THR A 236 -10.02 -28.26 7.42
CA THR A 236 -9.60 -29.50 6.75
C THR A 236 -9.34 -29.29 5.25
N TYR A 237 -10.16 -28.50 4.58
CA TYR A 237 -10.03 -28.23 3.14
C TYR A 237 -8.86 -27.29 2.83
N MET A 238 -8.60 -26.33 3.71
CA MET A 238 -7.44 -25.44 3.64
C MET A 238 -6.13 -26.24 3.80
N ASN A 239 -6.05 -27.13 4.80
CA ASN A 239 -4.89 -28.02 4.94
C ASN A 239 -4.73 -28.97 3.75
N ALA A 240 -5.83 -29.38 3.10
CA ALA A 240 -5.77 -30.21 1.90
C ALA A 240 -5.17 -29.48 0.67
N GLN A 241 -5.09 -28.14 0.69
CA GLN A 241 -4.38 -27.38 -0.35
C GLN A 241 -2.86 -27.63 -0.33
N GLY A 242 -2.31 -28.15 0.76
CA GLY A 242 -0.90 -28.56 0.82
C GLY A 242 0.10 -27.40 0.70
N ILE A 243 -0.23 -26.24 1.28
CA ILE A 243 0.68 -25.09 1.33
C ILE A 243 1.95 -25.48 2.09
N THR A 244 3.11 -25.19 1.49
CA THR A 244 4.41 -25.59 2.05
C THR A 244 4.67 -24.86 3.36
N ASP A 245 5.18 -25.58 4.36
CA ASP A 245 5.55 -25.07 5.68
C ASP A 245 4.41 -24.38 6.46
N VAL A 246 3.16 -24.59 6.06
CA VAL A 246 1.97 -23.98 6.68
C VAL A 246 0.98 -25.06 7.09
N THR A 247 0.46 -24.93 8.32
CA THR A 247 -0.67 -25.71 8.81
C THR A 247 -1.74 -24.76 9.31
N PHE A 248 -3.00 -24.98 8.93
CA PHE A 248 -4.14 -24.23 9.46
C PHE A 248 -4.67 -24.90 10.72
N ASP A 249 -4.68 -24.16 11.83
CA ASP A 249 -5.34 -24.52 13.08
C ASP A 249 -6.84 -24.19 13.03
N SER A 250 -7.19 -23.09 12.34
CA SER A 250 -8.57 -22.71 12.05
C SER A 250 -8.68 -21.94 10.73
N ALA A 251 -9.80 -22.15 10.03
CA ALA A 251 -10.21 -21.39 8.85
C ALA A 251 -11.74 -21.34 8.81
N THR A 252 -12.33 -20.16 9.01
CA THR A 252 -13.80 -20.03 9.13
C THR A 252 -14.34 -18.87 8.32
N ILE A 253 -15.55 -19.06 7.79
CA ILE A 253 -16.41 -18.00 7.26
C ILE A 253 -17.70 -18.02 8.08
N SER A 254 -18.16 -16.85 8.50
CA SER A 254 -19.48 -16.66 9.09
C SER A 254 -20.17 -15.44 8.51
N LEU A 255 -21.50 -15.41 8.60
CA LEU A 255 -22.33 -14.27 8.22
C LEU A 255 -23.17 -13.88 9.43
N SER A 256 -23.14 -12.61 9.81
CA SER A 256 -23.90 -12.10 10.96
C SER A 256 -24.47 -10.72 10.67
N SER A 257 -25.80 -10.62 10.60
CA SER A 257 -26.54 -9.41 10.27
C SER A 257 -26.06 -8.74 8.97
N GLY A 258 -25.76 -9.55 7.95
CA GLY A 258 -25.24 -9.08 6.66
C GLY A 258 -23.74 -8.75 6.64
N ILE A 259 -23.02 -8.94 7.75
CA ILE A 259 -21.57 -8.73 7.84
C ILE A 259 -20.87 -10.08 7.68
N TRP A 260 -20.04 -10.19 6.65
CA TRP A 260 -19.16 -11.34 6.46
C TRP A 260 -17.98 -11.25 7.42
N VAL A 261 -17.71 -12.34 8.14
CA VAL A 261 -16.58 -12.43 9.06
C VAL A 261 -15.74 -13.64 8.69
N TYR A 262 -14.47 -13.39 8.46
CA TYR A 262 -13.46 -14.38 8.15
C TYR A 262 -12.46 -14.45 9.30
N ALA A 263 -12.05 -15.66 9.67
CA ALA A 263 -11.01 -15.85 10.68
C ALA A 263 -10.12 -17.05 10.34
N SER A 264 -8.82 -16.86 10.48
CA SER A 264 -7.79 -17.87 10.27
C SER A 264 -6.76 -17.84 11.39
N GLU A 265 -6.34 -19.02 11.82
CA GLU A 265 -5.13 -19.24 12.60
C GLU A 265 -4.30 -20.27 11.84
N LEU A 266 -3.07 -19.91 11.49
CA LEU A 266 -2.13 -20.81 10.84
C LEU A 266 -0.76 -20.72 11.49
N ASP A 267 -0.01 -21.81 11.47
CA ASP A 267 1.35 -21.88 11.94
C ASP A 267 2.32 -21.96 10.75
N TYR A 268 3.33 -21.10 10.76
CA TYR A 268 4.49 -21.18 9.87
C TYR A 268 5.60 -21.99 10.53
N GLN A 269 5.95 -23.12 9.93
CA GLN A 269 7.01 -23.98 10.42
C GLN A 269 8.37 -23.60 9.80
N VAL A 270 9.29 -23.08 10.61
CA VAL A 270 10.64 -22.75 10.14
C VAL A 270 11.68 -23.00 11.22
N SER A 271 12.83 -23.56 10.81
CA SER A 271 13.93 -23.89 11.71
C SER A 271 13.57 -24.83 12.88
N GLY A 272 12.46 -25.58 12.76
CA GLY A 272 11.98 -26.52 13.78
C GLY A 272 11.11 -25.89 14.87
N ASP A 273 10.77 -24.61 14.73
CA ASP A 273 9.78 -23.91 15.53
C ASP A 273 8.55 -23.57 14.67
N ASP A 274 7.40 -23.41 15.33
CA ASP A 274 6.15 -22.98 14.71
C ASP A 274 5.85 -21.54 15.15
N TYR A 275 5.54 -20.67 14.19
CA TYR A 275 5.21 -19.25 14.43
C TYR A 275 3.80 -18.94 13.97
N ARG A 276 2.99 -18.43 14.90
CA ARG A 276 1.58 -18.20 14.65
C ARG A 276 1.33 -16.98 13.77
N ILE A 277 0.42 -17.14 12.82
CA ILE A 277 -0.18 -16.06 12.06
C ILE A 277 -1.69 -16.10 12.29
N THR A 278 -2.25 -14.99 12.77
CA THR A 278 -3.70 -14.81 12.87
C THR A 278 -4.16 -13.81 11.83
N ILE A 279 -5.30 -14.09 11.18
CA ILE A 279 -5.92 -13.21 10.20
C ILE A 279 -7.40 -13.15 10.53
N SER A 280 -7.97 -11.95 10.62
CA SER A 280 -9.40 -11.75 10.72
C SER A 280 -9.85 -10.63 9.79
N MET A 281 -11.00 -10.80 9.14
CA MET A 281 -11.57 -9.76 8.30
C MET A 281 -13.07 -9.65 8.53
N THR A 282 -13.55 -8.43 8.70
CA THR A 282 -14.97 -8.10 8.54
C THR A 282 -15.17 -7.41 7.19
N HIS A 283 -16.23 -7.76 6.50
CA HIS A 283 -16.62 -7.15 5.24
C HIS A 283 -18.13 -6.89 5.23
N THR A 284 -18.50 -5.62 5.06
CA THR A 284 -19.88 -5.17 5.00
C THR A 284 -20.13 -4.63 3.60
N PRO A 285 -20.72 -5.43 2.70
CA PRO A 285 -21.12 -4.97 1.38
C PRO A 285 -22.33 -4.04 1.48
N SER A 286 -22.51 -3.20 0.47
CA SER A 286 -23.82 -2.60 0.19
C SER A 286 -24.63 -3.52 -0.74
N ASP A 287 -25.64 -2.97 -1.43
CA ASP A 287 -26.32 -3.67 -2.52
C ASP A 287 -25.45 -3.79 -3.79
N GLU A 288 -24.38 -2.99 -3.91
CA GLU A 288 -23.45 -2.94 -5.05
C GLU A 288 -22.04 -3.40 -4.63
N GLU A 289 -21.37 -4.20 -5.46
CA GLU A 289 -20.01 -4.70 -5.18
C GLU A 289 -18.92 -3.61 -5.22
N THR A 290 -19.24 -2.43 -5.75
CA THR A 290 -18.36 -1.25 -5.77
C THR A 290 -18.50 -0.37 -4.54
N ASN A 291 -19.35 -0.76 -3.58
CA ASN A 291 -19.65 0.03 -2.40
C ASN A 291 -19.60 -0.88 -1.16
N TYR A 292 -18.57 -0.72 -0.33
CA TYR A 292 -18.36 -1.58 0.84
C TYR A 292 -17.47 -0.94 1.90
N THR A 293 -17.54 -1.47 3.11
CA THR A 293 -16.61 -1.15 4.20
C THR A 293 -16.08 -2.42 4.83
N GLY A 294 -14.98 -2.31 5.57
CA GLY A 294 -14.52 -3.42 6.39
C GLY A 294 -13.23 -3.13 7.13
N LEU A 295 -12.77 -4.18 7.80
CA LEU A 295 -11.56 -4.16 8.62
C LEU A 295 -10.87 -5.51 8.47
N LEU A 296 -9.64 -5.48 7.99
CA LEU A 296 -8.70 -6.60 8.01
C LEU A 296 -7.73 -6.41 9.18
N GLN A 297 -7.47 -7.47 9.91
CA GLN A 297 -6.53 -7.53 11.03
C GLN A 297 -5.63 -8.74 10.82
N TYR A 298 -4.34 -8.59 11.11
CA TYR A 298 -3.45 -9.74 11.16
C TYR A 298 -2.31 -9.54 12.15
N SER A 299 -1.88 -10.64 12.76
CA SER A 299 -0.70 -10.69 13.63
C SER A 299 0.23 -11.80 13.17
N VAL A 300 1.52 -11.55 13.20
CA VAL A 300 2.56 -12.49 12.76
C VAL A 300 3.60 -12.59 13.87
N GLU A 301 3.65 -13.74 14.53
CA GLU A 301 4.67 -14.03 15.52
C GLU A 301 6.02 -14.30 14.88
N GLY A 302 7.10 -13.96 15.57
CA GLY A 302 8.44 -14.20 15.11
C GLY A 302 9.46 -14.10 16.23
N LYS A 303 10.72 -14.36 15.92
CA LYS A 303 11.79 -14.34 16.92
C LYS A 303 13.09 -13.87 16.31
N GLU A 304 13.76 -12.96 17.00
CA GLU A 304 15.07 -12.45 16.61
C GLU A 304 16.10 -13.60 16.51
N GLY A 305 16.86 -13.62 15.43
CA GLY A 305 17.92 -14.60 15.17
C GLY A 305 17.49 -15.85 14.40
N VAL A 306 16.21 -15.95 14.00
CA VAL A 306 15.70 -17.03 13.17
C VAL A 306 15.82 -16.67 11.70
N ALA A 307 16.50 -17.50 10.90
CA ALA A 307 16.66 -17.24 9.48
C ALA A 307 15.29 -17.21 8.77
N GLY A 308 15.04 -16.18 7.96
CA GLY A 308 13.76 -15.97 7.29
C GLY A 308 12.74 -15.16 8.10
N ILE A 309 13.00 -14.89 9.38
CA ILE A 309 12.18 -14.03 10.23
C ILE A 309 13.01 -12.82 10.65
N SER A 310 12.57 -11.63 10.27
CA SER A 310 13.28 -10.38 10.58
C SER A 310 12.30 -9.35 11.09
N TRP A 311 12.21 -9.20 12.41
CA TRP A 311 11.45 -8.13 13.04
C TRP A 311 12.39 -7.14 13.74
N PRO A 312 12.18 -5.82 13.59
CA PRO A 312 12.82 -4.83 14.44
C PRO A 312 12.35 -4.99 15.90
N GLY A 313 12.99 -4.33 16.86
CA GLY A 313 12.58 -4.37 18.28
C GLY A 313 13.71 -4.58 19.27
N PHE A 314 14.81 -3.83 19.16
CA PHE A 314 15.95 -3.93 20.10
C PHE A 314 15.60 -3.50 21.54
N ASN A 315 14.51 -2.77 21.71
CA ASN A 315 14.06 -2.26 23.01
C ASN A 315 13.22 -3.25 23.84
N CYS A 316 12.87 -4.42 23.29
CA CYS A 316 12.20 -5.47 24.05
C CYS A 316 13.20 -6.23 24.94
N SER A 317 12.78 -6.64 26.13
CA SER A 317 13.61 -7.45 27.03
C SER A 317 13.76 -8.93 26.62
N GLN A 318 12.92 -9.39 25.69
CA GLN A 318 12.89 -10.75 25.15
C GLN A 318 13.20 -10.73 23.65
N ASN A 319 13.35 -11.90 23.01
CA ASN A 319 13.62 -12.01 21.55
C ASN A 319 12.37 -12.29 20.71
N GLU A 320 11.27 -12.68 21.36
CA GLU A 320 9.98 -12.93 20.72
C GLU A 320 9.31 -11.62 20.34
N ARG A 321 8.71 -11.57 19.15
CA ARG A 321 8.05 -10.39 18.58
C ARG A 321 6.72 -10.81 17.97
N THR A 322 5.76 -9.90 17.95
CA THR A 322 4.56 -10.02 17.14
C THR A 322 4.40 -8.76 16.31
N PHE A 323 4.54 -8.89 14.99
CA PHE A 323 4.11 -7.83 14.08
C PHE A 323 2.60 -7.83 14.00
N VAL A 324 1.98 -6.66 14.08
CA VAL A 324 0.53 -6.52 14.04
C VAL A 324 0.15 -5.44 13.05
N ALA A 325 -0.95 -5.66 12.35
CA ALA A 325 -1.50 -4.68 11.44
C ALA A 325 -3.03 -4.72 11.42
N SER A 326 -3.62 -3.56 11.18
CA SER A 326 -5.05 -3.39 10.91
C SER A 326 -5.23 -2.51 9.69
N LEU A 327 -6.02 -2.94 8.72
CA LEU A 327 -6.41 -2.19 7.53
C LEU A 327 -7.92 -1.99 7.57
N SER A 328 -8.35 -0.77 7.89
CA SER A 328 -9.74 -0.35 7.69
C SER A 328 -9.90 0.27 6.32
N TYR A 329 -11.03 0.00 5.68
CA TYR A 329 -11.28 0.41 4.31
C TYR A 329 -12.73 0.81 4.09
N ASN A 330 -12.92 1.80 3.22
CA ASN A 330 -14.21 2.23 2.70
C ASN A 330 -14.06 2.45 1.19
N ARG A 331 -14.91 1.79 0.41
CA ARG A 331 -15.01 1.99 -1.02
C ARG A 331 -16.35 2.61 -1.36
N ALA A 332 -16.31 3.70 -2.11
CA ALA A 332 -17.48 4.35 -2.70
C ALA A 332 -17.27 4.48 -4.22
N ASP A 333 -17.86 3.57 -4.99
CA ASP A 333 -17.69 3.43 -6.43
C ASP A 333 -16.21 3.26 -6.86
N ASP A 334 -15.60 4.31 -7.41
CA ASP A 334 -14.20 4.34 -7.83
C ASP A 334 -13.30 5.00 -6.76
N GLU A 335 -13.83 5.46 -5.64
CA GLU A 335 -13.06 6.05 -4.54
C GLU A 335 -12.73 5.00 -3.48
N MET A 336 -11.48 4.99 -3.01
CA MET A 336 -11.00 4.12 -1.94
C MET A 336 -10.34 4.94 -0.84
N ASN A 337 -10.88 4.86 0.38
CA ASN A 337 -10.28 5.42 1.59
C ASN A 337 -9.75 4.28 2.47
N LEU A 338 -8.49 4.37 2.89
CA LEU A 338 -7.81 3.35 3.70
C LEU A 338 -7.16 3.98 4.93
N GLN A 339 -7.21 3.25 6.04
CA GLN A 339 -6.30 3.45 7.16
C GLN A 339 -5.62 2.14 7.51
N LEU A 340 -4.30 2.10 7.39
CA LEU A 340 -3.49 1.01 7.90
C LEU A 340 -2.70 1.47 9.11
N ARG A 341 -2.81 0.74 10.22
CA ARG A 341 -1.93 0.90 11.40
C ARG A 341 -1.10 -0.36 11.55
N ASN A 342 0.18 -0.23 11.85
CA ASN A 342 1.02 -1.36 12.20
C ASN A 342 2.03 -1.03 13.30
N ALA A 343 2.47 -2.08 13.98
CA ALA A 343 3.48 -2.00 15.02
C ALA A 343 4.18 -3.36 15.20
N THR A 344 5.36 -3.35 15.82
CA THR A 344 6.00 -4.56 16.34
C THR A 344 5.92 -4.57 17.86
N LEU A 345 5.15 -5.53 18.39
CA LEU A 345 4.94 -5.76 19.81
C LEU A 345 6.01 -6.70 20.40
N CYS A 346 6.28 -6.55 21.69
CA CYS A 346 7.19 -7.43 22.40
C CYS A 346 6.50 -8.72 22.82
N GLY A 347 7.11 -9.88 22.54
CA GLY A 347 6.58 -11.19 22.92
C GLY A 347 5.73 -11.86 21.86
N HIS A 348 5.23 -13.04 22.21
CA HIS A 348 4.19 -13.80 21.50
C HIS A 348 2.87 -13.70 22.26
N SER A 349 1.75 -14.05 21.62
CA SER A 349 0.43 -14.10 22.25
C SER A 349 0.05 -12.80 22.99
N VAL A 350 0.40 -11.67 22.39
CA VAL A 350 0.21 -10.34 22.98
C VAL A 350 -1.27 -10.01 23.14
N ASN A 351 -1.63 -9.42 24.27
CA ASN A 351 -3.00 -8.99 24.56
C ASN A 351 -3.22 -7.52 24.17
N ASN A 352 -4.48 -7.12 23.98
CA ASN A 352 -4.88 -5.74 23.67
C ASN A 352 -4.14 -5.16 22.45
N ILE A 353 -3.94 -5.99 21.42
CA ILE A 353 -3.31 -5.59 20.16
C ILE A 353 -4.13 -4.48 19.46
N TYR A 354 -5.46 -4.61 19.54
CA TYR A 354 -6.40 -3.74 18.86
C TYR A 354 -7.25 -2.95 19.85
N ASN A 355 -7.56 -1.71 19.50
CA ASN A 355 -8.42 -0.82 20.28
C ASN A 355 -9.92 -1.15 20.08
N ALA A 356 -10.80 -0.32 20.62
CA ALA A 356 -12.26 -0.53 20.55
C ALA A 356 -12.83 -0.52 19.12
N ASN A 357 -12.16 0.16 18.17
CA ASN A 357 -12.51 0.19 16.75
C ASN A 357 -11.89 -0.99 15.97
N GLY A 358 -11.07 -1.82 16.63
CA GLY A 358 -10.33 -2.90 15.98
C GLY A 358 -9.08 -2.43 15.23
N LEU A 359 -8.66 -1.17 15.37
CA LEU A 359 -7.38 -0.72 14.83
C LEU A 359 -6.24 -1.09 15.78
N VAL A 360 -5.03 -1.30 15.27
CA VAL A 360 -3.85 -1.52 16.12
C VAL A 360 -3.77 -0.36 17.12
N ASP A 361 -3.68 -0.73 18.40
CA ASP A 361 -3.80 0.21 19.50
C ASP A 361 -2.51 1.01 19.67
N VAL A 362 -2.58 2.31 19.38
CA VAL A 362 -1.46 3.23 19.49
C VAL A 362 -1.04 3.43 20.95
N ASP A 363 -1.94 3.23 21.91
CA ASP A 363 -1.68 3.38 23.34
C ASP A 363 -1.05 2.12 23.96
N ASN A 364 -1.01 0.99 23.24
CA ASN A 364 -0.38 -0.26 23.70
C ASN A 364 1.16 -0.17 23.67
N THR A 365 1.71 0.80 24.39
CA THR A 365 3.13 1.14 24.44
C THR A 365 3.89 0.26 25.44
N TYR A 366 5.13 -0.09 25.10
CA TYR A 366 6.04 -0.80 25.98
C TYR A 366 6.43 0.06 27.18
N SER A 367 6.33 -0.50 28.38
CA SER A 367 6.77 0.14 29.62
C SER A 367 7.09 -0.90 30.69
N SER A 368 7.63 -0.45 31.83
CA SER A 368 7.84 -1.36 32.98
C SER A 368 6.56 -2.04 33.50
N SER A 369 5.38 -1.49 33.18
CA SER A 369 4.07 -2.03 33.53
C SER A 369 3.37 -2.76 32.39
N ASN A 370 3.88 -2.63 31.16
CA ASN A 370 3.38 -3.29 29.96
C ASN A 370 4.56 -3.83 29.15
N SER A 371 4.98 -5.07 29.44
CA SER A 371 6.14 -5.69 28.80
C SER A 371 5.90 -6.13 27.36
N ASP A 372 4.64 -6.13 26.92
CA ASP A 372 4.24 -6.73 25.65
C ASP A 372 3.76 -5.68 24.64
N GLY A 373 3.77 -4.39 25.02
CA GLY A 373 3.45 -3.29 24.12
C GLY A 373 4.50 -3.07 23.02
N TRP A 374 4.18 -2.21 22.06
CA TRP A 374 5.12 -1.80 21.02
C TRP A 374 6.23 -0.98 21.66
N SER A 375 7.48 -1.36 21.43
CA SER A 375 8.64 -0.64 21.98
C SER A 375 9.31 0.28 20.96
N GLU A 376 9.05 -0.01 19.68
CA GLU A 376 9.63 0.62 18.51
C GLU A 376 8.57 0.69 17.41
N ASN A 377 8.81 1.55 16.42
CA ASN A 377 8.10 1.61 15.14
C ASN A 377 6.59 1.38 15.24
N PHE A 378 5.85 2.45 15.50
CA PHE A 378 4.43 2.50 15.18
C PHE A 378 4.23 3.32 13.92
N ALA A 379 3.46 2.82 12.95
CA ALA A 379 3.15 3.55 11.74
C ALA A 379 1.66 3.57 11.41
N ILE A 380 1.24 4.69 10.80
CA ILE A 380 -0.10 4.90 10.27
C ILE A 380 0.02 5.36 8.83
N LEU A 381 -0.57 4.61 7.91
CA LEU A 381 -0.81 5.01 6.54
C LEU A 381 -2.27 5.42 6.40
N GLY A 382 -2.50 6.66 6.01
CA GLY A 382 -3.77 7.13 5.47
C GLY A 382 -3.68 7.27 3.96
N ALA A 383 -4.72 6.85 3.25
CA ALA A 383 -4.83 7.05 1.81
C ALA A 383 -6.29 7.30 1.39
N ASP A 384 -6.47 8.16 0.40
CA ASP A 384 -7.71 8.45 -0.30
C ASP A 384 -7.34 8.59 -1.77
N PHE A 385 -7.84 7.71 -2.63
CA PHE A 385 -7.46 7.68 -4.03
C PHE A 385 -8.55 7.11 -4.94
N ASP A 386 -8.46 7.50 -6.21
CA ASP A 386 -9.28 6.97 -7.29
C ASP A 386 -8.72 5.60 -7.75
N LEU A 387 -9.56 4.57 -7.81
CA LEU A 387 -9.20 3.21 -8.16
C LEU A 387 -8.81 3.02 -9.63
N THR A 388 -9.13 3.98 -10.51
CA THR A 388 -8.79 3.90 -11.93
C THR A 388 -7.43 4.53 -12.23
N SER A 389 -7.09 5.63 -11.55
CA SER A 389 -5.83 6.35 -11.74
C SER A 389 -4.80 6.12 -10.64
N LEU A 390 -5.22 5.70 -9.44
CA LEU A 390 -4.45 5.69 -8.19
C LEU A 390 -4.00 7.10 -7.75
N SER A 391 -4.57 8.16 -8.32
CA SER A 391 -4.26 9.53 -7.92
C SER A 391 -5.08 9.89 -6.70
N GLY A 392 -4.46 10.58 -5.75
CA GLY A 392 -5.13 10.94 -4.52
C GLY A 392 -4.19 11.60 -3.52
N SER A 393 -4.50 11.43 -2.24
CA SER A 393 -3.66 11.90 -1.14
C SER A 393 -3.15 10.71 -0.35
N TYR A 394 -1.87 10.76 0.03
CA TYR A 394 -1.22 9.72 0.82
C TYR A 394 -0.49 10.37 1.98
N SER A 395 -0.63 9.80 3.17
CA SER A 395 0.05 10.27 4.37
C SER A 395 0.59 9.10 5.17
N TYR A 396 1.89 9.09 5.40
CA TYR A 396 2.57 8.10 6.21
C TYR A 396 3.14 8.76 7.46
N VAL A 397 2.65 8.34 8.62
CA VAL A 397 3.08 8.80 9.94
C VAL A 397 3.84 7.66 10.60
N TRP A 398 5.03 7.94 11.14
CA TRP A 398 5.85 6.95 11.82
C TRP A 398 6.53 7.52 13.07
N GLN A 399 6.54 6.73 14.14
CA GLN A 399 7.28 7.03 15.36
C GLN A 399 8.25 5.88 15.67
N ALA A 400 9.54 6.21 15.77
CA ALA A 400 10.61 5.22 15.87
C ALA A 400 10.63 4.52 17.24
N GLY A 401 10.20 5.21 18.30
CA GLY A 401 10.10 4.64 19.64
C GLY A 401 9.04 5.31 20.50
N VAL A 402 8.60 4.62 21.55
CA VAL A 402 7.52 5.09 22.45
C VAL A 402 7.84 6.40 23.17
N ASN A 403 9.12 6.76 23.27
CA ASN A 403 9.59 7.95 23.98
C ASN A 403 9.91 9.13 23.03
N ASP A 404 9.69 8.96 21.73
CA ASP A 404 9.86 10.05 20.77
C ASP A 404 8.81 11.12 21.04
N SER A 405 9.23 12.39 21.07
CA SER A 405 8.35 13.53 21.35
C SER A 405 7.46 13.94 20.16
N HIS A 406 7.72 13.41 18.97
CA HIS A 406 7.11 13.81 17.70
C HIS A 406 7.09 12.61 16.75
N SER A 407 6.10 12.54 15.86
CA SER A 407 6.12 11.61 14.73
C SER A 407 6.83 12.21 13.52
N ARG A 408 7.39 11.36 12.67
CA ARG A 408 7.88 11.68 11.33
C ARG A 408 6.73 11.51 10.35
N ILE A 409 6.47 12.51 9.52
CA ILE A 409 5.30 12.55 8.63
C ILE A 409 5.76 12.79 7.20
N PHE A 410 5.23 11.98 6.30
CA PHE A 410 5.45 12.05 4.87
C PHE A 410 4.11 12.17 4.15
N ASN A 411 3.84 13.33 3.53
CA ASN A 411 2.62 13.57 2.78
C ASN A 411 2.93 13.68 1.28
N ILE A 412 2.10 13.09 0.43
CA ILE A 412 2.23 13.12 -1.03
C ILE A 412 0.89 13.52 -1.65
N GLY A 413 0.95 14.43 -2.62
CA GLY A 413 -0.16 14.80 -3.48
C GLY A 413 0.23 14.76 -4.95
N PHE A 414 -0.76 14.56 -5.81
CA PHE A 414 -0.63 14.59 -7.27
C PHE A 414 -1.27 15.85 -7.84
N ASN A 415 -0.70 16.39 -8.91
CA ASN A 415 -1.29 17.56 -9.57
C ASN A 415 -2.45 17.17 -10.49
N ASP A 416 -2.49 15.92 -10.96
CA ASP A 416 -3.53 15.39 -11.82
C ASP A 416 -3.61 13.86 -11.77
N THR A 417 -4.60 13.29 -12.47
CA THR A 417 -4.91 11.86 -12.48
C THR A 417 -3.95 11.00 -13.32
N SER A 418 -2.93 11.57 -13.97
CA SER A 418 -1.98 10.79 -14.77
C SER A 418 -0.90 10.12 -13.93
N LEU A 419 -0.74 10.54 -12.67
CA LEU A 419 0.41 10.27 -11.81
C LEU A 419 1.74 10.79 -12.36
N ASP A 420 1.76 11.45 -13.52
CA ASP A 420 3.01 11.86 -14.17
C ASP A 420 3.75 12.93 -13.36
N ASN A 421 3.10 13.63 -12.43
CA ASN A 421 3.76 14.61 -11.58
C ASN A 421 2.99 14.91 -10.28
N GLY A 422 3.73 15.40 -9.29
CA GLY A 422 3.18 15.72 -7.97
C GLY A 422 4.24 16.30 -7.04
N GLU A 423 3.88 16.37 -5.77
CA GLU A 423 4.71 16.98 -4.73
C GLU A 423 4.62 16.18 -3.44
N ALA A 424 5.78 15.98 -2.81
CA ALA A 424 5.91 15.30 -1.54
C ALA A 424 6.57 16.22 -0.50
N HIS A 425 6.13 16.09 0.75
CA HIS A 425 6.65 16.82 1.88
C HIS A 425 7.02 15.88 3.01
N PHE A 426 8.14 16.18 3.67
CA PHE A 426 8.57 15.50 4.89
C PHE A 426 8.76 16.52 6.02
N GLY A 427 8.33 16.13 7.22
CA GLY A 427 8.64 16.86 8.44
C GLY A 427 8.15 16.11 9.67
N TYR A 428 7.91 16.85 10.73
CA TYR A 428 7.51 16.31 12.03
C TYR A 428 6.17 16.87 12.46
N GLY A 429 5.40 16.05 13.15
CA GLY A 429 4.12 16.42 13.77
C GLY A 429 4.03 15.96 15.21
N GLU A 430 2.83 15.98 15.77
CA GLU A 430 2.57 15.48 17.12
C GLU A 430 2.97 14.00 17.27
N GLN A 431 3.01 13.51 18.51
CA GLN A 431 3.20 12.07 18.75
C GLN A 431 2.14 11.25 18.02
N VAL A 432 2.46 10.01 17.67
CA VAL A 432 1.54 9.14 16.92
C VAL A 432 0.21 8.89 17.65
N THR A 433 0.18 9.03 18.97
CA THR A 433 -1.03 8.95 19.81
C THR A 433 -1.96 10.17 19.68
N ASP A 434 -1.49 11.30 19.15
CA ASP A 434 -2.25 12.56 19.04
C ASP A 434 -2.11 13.20 17.64
N THR A 435 -1.70 12.41 16.65
CA THR A 435 -1.46 12.89 15.29
C THR A 435 -2.78 13.08 14.53
N ASP A 436 -2.82 14.10 13.68
CA ASP A 436 -3.86 14.34 12.66
C ASP A 436 -3.33 14.14 11.24
N GLY A 437 -2.16 13.51 11.10
CA GLY A 437 -1.51 13.25 9.82
C GLY A 437 -0.82 14.48 9.18
N TRP A 438 -0.93 15.67 9.76
CA TRP A 438 -0.29 16.89 9.24
C TRP A 438 1.13 17.09 9.77
N ILE A 439 2.03 17.49 8.87
CA ILE A 439 3.33 18.06 9.24
C ILE A 439 3.10 19.41 9.95
N GLN A 440 3.62 19.53 11.16
CA GLN A 440 3.55 20.76 11.97
C GLN A 440 4.79 21.65 11.79
N GLY A 441 5.92 21.06 11.38
CA GLY A 441 7.15 21.78 11.07
C GLY A 441 8.32 20.85 10.83
N PHE A 442 9.54 21.38 10.96
CA PHE A 442 10.78 20.63 10.77
C PHE A 442 11.68 20.70 11.99
N ILE A 443 12.36 19.60 12.32
CA ILE A 443 13.40 19.51 13.34
C ILE A 443 14.72 19.34 12.61
N CYS A 444 15.60 20.32 12.71
CA CYS A 444 16.88 20.36 11.99
C CYS A 444 17.95 19.42 12.59
N ASN A 445 17.85 19.14 13.89
CA ASN A 445 18.85 18.35 14.60
C ASN A 445 18.15 17.51 15.66
N TRP A 446 17.77 16.28 15.28
CA TRP A 446 17.02 15.36 16.12
C TRP A 446 17.89 14.70 17.20
N ALA A 447 19.00 14.05 16.83
CA ALA A 447 19.85 13.30 17.77
C ALA A 447 21.29 13.84 17.89
N GLY A 448 21.65 14.88 17.14
CA GLY A 448 23.00 15.42 17.13
C GLY A 448 23.32 16.28 18.36
N PRO A 449 24.56 16.81 18.43
CA PRO A 449 24.99 17.64 19.55
C PRO A 449 24.15 18.91 19.64
N GLY A 450 23.68 19.23 20.85
CA GLY A 450 22.81 20.40 21.06
C GLY A 450 21.37 20.21 20.56
N ALA A 451 20.99 19.00 20.14
CA ALA A 451 19.66 18.69 19.62
C ALA A 451 18.54 19.30 20.47
N SER A 452 17.60 19.93 19.76
CA SER A 452 16.35 20.40 20.33
C SER A 452 15.25 19.97 19.38
N HIS A 453 14.20 19.34 19.89
CA HIS A 453 13.03 18.95 19.10
C HIS A 453 12.09 20.15 18.91
N THR A 454 12.67 21.33 18.69
CA THR A 454 11.94 22.57 18.44
C THR A 454 11.59 22.63 16.96
N LEU A 455 10.30 22.71 16.66
CA LEU A 455 9.84 22.84 15.29
C LEU A 455 10.13 24.24 14.74
N ILE A 456 10.73 24.29 13.55
CA ILE A 456 10.71 25.49 12.71
C ILE A 456 9.58 25.37 11.68
N SER A 457 9.00 26.49 11.27
CA SER A 457 7.88 26.54 10.30
C SER A 457 8.33 26.28 8.86
N LYS A 458 8.95 25.13 8.62
CA LYS A 458 9.44 24.66 7.33
C LYS A 458 9.15 23.17 7.16
N THR A 459 9.35 22.65 5.96
CA THR A 459 9.39 21.21 5.66
C THR A 459 10.50 20.93 4.65
N GLN A 460 10.92 19.68 4.54
CA GLN A 460 11.53 19.23 3.30
C GLN A 460 10.44 19.06 2.24
N ARG A 461 10.76 19.38 0.99
CA ARG A 461 9.83 19.27 -0.14
C ARG A 461 10.55 18.72 -1.36
N GLN A 462 9.88 17.87 -2.13
CA GLN A 462 10.34 17.46 -3.44
C GLN A 462 9.19 17.39 -4.44
N PHE A 463 9.33 18.07 -5.56
CA PHE A 463 8.50 17.89 -6.74
C PHE A 463 9.05 16.74 -7.58
N PHE A 464 8.18 15.87 -8.08
CA PHE A 464 8.54 14.75 -8.94
C PHE A 464 7.79 14.82 -10.27
N GLU A 465 8.44 14.38 -11.36
CA GLU A 465 7.85 14.27 -12.69
C GLU A 465 8.35 13.02 -13.40
N TYR A 466 7.47 12.26 -14.03
CA TYR A 466 7.78 11.04 -14.74
C TYR A 466 8.46 11.33 -16.08
N ASP A 467 9.71 10.87 -16.23
CA ASP A 467 10.41 10.88 -17.50
C ASP A 467 10.18 9.55 -18.23
N SER A 468 9.30 9.59 -19.23
CA SER A 468 8.98 8.40 -20.05
C SER A 468 10.15 7.85 -20.88
N SER A 469 11.21 8.61 -21.11
CA SER A 469 12.39 8.17 -21.85
C SER A 469 13.37 7.39 -20.97
N LEU A 470 13.44 7.75 -19.68
CA LEU A 470 14.25 7.08 -18.67
C LEU A 470 13.48 6.00 -17.90
N GLY A 471 12.15 6.11 -17.86
CA GLY A 471 11.29 5.21 -17.10
C GLY A 471 11.35 5.43 -15.59
N VAL A 472 11.70 6.65 -15.15
CA VAL A 472 11.87 7.02 -13.74
C VAL A 472 11.18 8.36 -13.45
N TYR A 473 10.91 8.63 -12.17
CA TYR A 473 10.48 9.96 -11.72
C TYR A 473 11.70 10.83 -11.42
N ILE A 474 11.78 12.05 -11.93
CA ILE A 474 12.89 12.99 -11.71
C ILE A 474 12.52 13.99 -10.62
N GLY A 475 13.43 14.22 -9.66
CA GLY A 475 13.24 15.15 -8.54
C GLY A 475 14.41 16.10 -8.26
N THR A 476 15.24 16.42 -9.26
CA THR A 476 16.57 17.04 -9.07
C THR A 476 16.60 18.57 -8.92
N GLU A 477 17.62 19.03 -8.17
CA GLU A 477 18.15 20.38 -7.89
C GLU A 477 17.14 21.53 -7.73
N HIS A 478 16.52 22.02 -8.81
CA HIS A 478 15.56 23.13 -8.71
C HIS A 478 14.16 22.69 -8.24
N ARG A 479 13.97 21.37 -8.06
CA ARG A 479 12.70 20.74 -7.69
C ARG A 479 12.68 20.21 -6.26
N ALA A 480 13.82 20.26 -5.57
CA ALA A 480 13.97 19.79 -4.20
C ALA A 480 14.34 20.94 -3.28
N ASN A 481 13.61 21.07 -2.18
CA ASN A 481 13.86 21.96 -1.06
C ASN A 481 14.22 21.09 0.14
N ILE A 482 15.40 20.47 0.09
CA ILE A 482 15.81 19.40 1.01
C ILE A 482 17.14 19.65 1.71
N GLU A 483 17.93 20.62 1.24
CA GLU A 483 19.27 20.91 1.74
C GLU A 483 19.21 21.71 3.05
N TYR A 484 19.97 21.27 4.06
CA TYR A 484 20.18 21.97 5.33
C TYR A 484 21.44 21.44 6.02
N ALA A 485 22.00 22.23 6.93
CA ALA A 485 23.02 21.76 7.87
C ALA A 485 22.32 21.17 9.10
N PRO A 486 22.73 20.00 9.63
CA PRO A 486 22.05 19.33 10.75
C PRO A 486 22.38 19.97 12.12
N THR A 487 22.22 21.29 12.20
CA THR A 487 22.35 22.13 13.41
C THR A 487 20.95 22.52 13.90
N THR A 488 20.79 23.06 15.11
CA THR A 488 19.47 23.51 15.60
C THR A 488 18.84 24.61 14.77
N SER A 489 19.61 25.35 13.97
CA SER A 489 19.11 26.42 13.09
C SER A 489 18.90 25.98 11.64
N CYS A 490 19.19 24.73 11.28
CA CYS A 490 19.29 24.23 9.90
C CYS A 490 20.40 24.89 9.06
N ASP A 491 21.20 25.79 9.64
CA ASP A 491 22.18 26.62 8.95
C ASP A 491 23.58 26.43 9.54
N TYR A 492 24.60 26.76 8.75
CA TYR A 492 25.98 26.85 9.20
C TYR A 492 26.69 28.03 8.54
N ASP A 493 27.40 28.84 9.33
CA ASP A 493 27.94 30.14 8.90
C ASP A 493 29.35 30.08 8.30
N GLY A 494 29.94 28.89 8.18
CA GLY A 494 31.27 28.68 7.60
C GLY A 494 32.44 29.17 8.47
N THR A 495 32.21 29.54 9.74
CA THR A 495 33.26 30.12 10.59
C THR A 495 34.01 29.11 11.48
N GLY A 496 33.56 27.84 11.50
CA GLY A 496 34.10 26.76 12.32
C GLY A 496 34.90 25.71 11.53
N SER A 497 34.88 24.48 12.02
CA SER A 497 35.51 23.31 11.38
C SER A 497 34.48 22.22 11.05
N PHE A 498 33.20 22.57 11.07
CA PHE A 498 32.11 21.62 10.92
C PHE A 498 32.06 21.06 9.50
N VAL A 499 32.05 19.73 9.40
CA VAL A 499 31.89 18.99 8.15
C VAL A 499 30.92 17.84 8.39
N PHE A 500 30.07 17.55 7.42
CA PHE A 500 29.16 16.41 7.42
C PHE A 500 29.09 15.80 6.03
N ASP A 501 28.81 14.50 5.99
CA ASP A 501 28.89 13.62 4.82
C ASP A 501 27.69 13.84 3.88
N ILE A 502 27.73 14.89 3.07
CA ILE A 502 26.56 15.34 2.30
C ILE A 502 26.18 14.35 1.20
N ASP A 503 27.15 13.63 0.64
CA ASP A 503 26.94 12.68 -0.45
C ASP A 503 26.87 11.21 -0.02
N LEU A 504 26.94 10.96 1.30
CA LEU A 504 26.85 9.63 1.90
C LEU A 504 27.96 8.67 1.42
N SER A 505 29.13 9.22 1.10
CA SER A 505 30.31 8.45 0.67
C SER A 505 30.98 7.67 1.81
N ASP A 506 30.55 7.90 3.06
CA ASP A 506 31.17 7.43 4.28
C ASP A 506 32.55 8.07 4.57
N VAL A 507 32.95 9.09 3.82
CA VAL A 507 34.26 9.76 3.89
C VAL A 507 34.10 11.27 3.99
N LEU A 508 34.39 11.85 5.16
CA LEU A 508 34.28 13.29 5.36
C LEU A 508 35.35 14.09 4.59
N GLY A 509 34.92 15.17 3.93
CA GLY A 509 35.76 16.17 3.30
C GLY A 509 36.43 15.71 2.00
N ASP A 510 35.95 14.64 1.39
CA ASP A 510 36.46 14.17 0.09
C ASP A 510 35.76 14.84 -1.11
N ASN A 511 34.58 15.43 -0.86
CA ASN A 511 33.83 16.24 -1.80
C ASN A 511 34.06 17.76 -1.55
N THR A 512 34.07 18.55 -2.62
CA THR A 512 34.16 20.01 -2.53
C THR A 512 32.98 20.67 -1.82
N LEU A 513 31.84 19.98 -1.70
CA LEU A 513 30.66 20.42 -0.93
C LEU A 513 30.84 20.19 0.58
N GLU A 514 31.86 19.45 1.00
CA GLU A 514 32.18 19.12 2.38
C GLU A 514 33.37 19.92 2.91
N ASP A 515 33.33 21.24 2.70
CA ASP A 515 34.35 22.16 3.19
C ASP A 515 33.79 22.98 4.36
N SER A 516 34.50 22.93 5.50
CA SER A 516 34.14 23.63 6.73
C SER A 516 34.01 25.16 6.62
N SER A 517 34.54 25.75 5.54
CA SER A 517 34.43 27.17 5.24
C SER A 517 33.19 27.54 4.41
N LEU A 518 32.41 26.55 3.95
CA LEU A 518 31.19 26.78 3.21
C LEU A 518 30.06 27.23 4.15
N ILE A 519 29.36 28.27 3.71
CA ILE A 519 28.12 28.70 4.35
C ILE A 519 27.01 27.80 3.83
N PHE A 520 26.32 27.12 4.75
CA PHE A 520 25.08 26.42 4.46
C PHE A 520 23.91 27.28 4.93
N THR A 521 23.15 27.81 3.98
CA THR A 521 21.82 28.34 4.23
C THR A 521 20.84 27.29 3.76
N ASN A 522 19.96 26.83 4.65
CA ASN A 522 18.98 25.83 4.32
C ASN A 522 18.09 26.28 3.15
N ASP A 523 17.75 25.31 2.31
CA ASP A 523 16.78 25.45 1.23
C ASP A 523 15.46 24.73 1.60
N LEU A 524 15.15 24.64 2.88
CA LEU A 524 13.89 24.03 3.32
C LEU A 524 12.70 24.90 2.89
N TRP A 525 11.63 24.23 2.48
CA TRP A 525 10.42 24.93 2.04
C TRP A 525 9.71 25.58 3.22
N GLY A 526 9.37 26.86 3.06
CA GLY A 526 8.51 27.59 3.99
C GLY A 526 7.52 28.47 3.23
N SER A 527 6.36 28.71 3.83
CA SER A 527 5.34 29.59 3.23
C SER A 527 5.88 31.01 3.05
N SER A 528 5.62 31.60 1.88
CA SER A 528 5.83 33.03 1.67
C SER A 528 4.79 33.88 2.41
N ASP A 529 3.63 33.30 2.73
CA ASP A 529 2.64 33.88 3.62
C ASP A 529 2.93 33.43 5.06
N THR A 530 3.62 34.29 5.80
CA THR A 530 4.01 34.05 7.20
C THR A 530 2.83 34.08 8.18
N SER A 531 1.60 34.34 7.72
CA SER A 531 0.40 34.27 8.57
C SER A 531 -0.20 32.87 8.65
N LEU A 532 0.17 31.98 7.72
CA LEU A 532 -0.28 30.60 7.70
C LEU A 532 0.61 29.73 8.61
N THR A 533 -0.02 28.81 9.33
CA THR A 533 0.66 27.66 9.93
C THR A 533 1.20 26.72 8.84
N VAL A 534 2.10 25.80 9.19
CA VAL A 534 2.63 24.83 8.21
C VAL A 534 1.51 23.98 7.59
N PRO A 535 0.56 23.40 8.35
CA PRO A 535 -0.57 22.68 7.77
C PRO A 535 -1.41 23.52 6.80
N GLU A 536 -1.76 24.77 7.17
CA GLU A 536 -2.53 25.67 6.30
C GLU A 536 -1.77 26.02 5.02
N ALA A 537 -0.46 26.20 5.10
CA ALA A 537 0.38 26.48 3.94
C ALA A 537 0.52 25.27 3.01
N LEU A 538 0.60 24.05 3.55
CA LEU A 538 0.59 22.81 2.76
C LEU A 538 -0.76 22.61 2.06
N ALA A 539 -1.87 22.82 2.78
CA ALA A 539 -3.22 22.78 2.21
C ALA A 539 -3.39 23.81 1.08
N ALA A 540 -2.86 25.03 1.24
CA ALA A 540 -2.88 26.05 0.19
C ALA A 540 -2.08 25.66 -1.07
N ARG A 541 -1.17 24.69 -0.98
CA ARG A 541 -0.43 24.10 -2.11
C ARG A 541 -1.11 22.90 -2.74
N GLY A 542 -2.22 22.43 -2.18
CA GLY A 542 -2.93 21.24 -2.65
C GLY A 542 -2.42 19.93 -2.04
N ILE A 543 -1.55 19.98 -1.03
CA ILE A 543 -1.26 18.81 -0.20
C ILE A 543 -2.39 18.66 0.79
N ASN A 544 -3.06 17.51 0.79
CA ASN A 544 -4.13 17.20 1.74
C ASN A 544 -3.74 15.98 2.57
N VAL A 545 -4.16 15.98 3.83
CA VAL A 545 -4.19 14.75 4.62
C VAL A 545 -5.47 13.98 4.28
N PRO A 546 -5.40 12.67 3.98
CA PRO A 546 -6.57 11.86 3.67
C PRO A 546 -7.61 11.84 4.78
N SER A 547 -8.88 11.81 4.38
CA SER A 547 -9.96 11.36 5.24
C SER A 547 -9.86 9.84 5.39
N VAL A 548 -9.68 9.37 6.61
CA VAL A 548 -9.42 7.96 6.89
C VAL A 548 -10.58 7.34 7.68
N PRO A 549 -10.96 6.07 7.44
CA PRO A 549 -11.94 5.38 8.29
C PRO A 549 -11.51 5.43 9.76
N TYR A 550 -12.47 5.63 10.68
CA TYR A 550 -12.26 5.77 12.14
C TYR A 550 -11.39 6.97 12.59
N ASN A 551 -11.14 7.94 11.72
CA ASN A 551 -10.33 9.14 12.00
C ASN A 551 -8.85 8.88 12.36
N TRP A 552 -8.07 9.96 12.37
CA TRP A 552 -6.72 9.96 12.91
C TRP A 552 -6.74 9.94 14.45
N PRO A 553 -5.69 9.45 15.12
CA PRO A 553 -5.65 9.30 16.60
C PRO A 553 -6.07 10.53 17.40
N LYS A 554 -5.77 11.75 16.93
CA LYS A 554 -6.19 13.01 17.58
C LYS A 554 -7.71 13.14 17.76
N ASP A 555 -8.47 12.56 16.83
CA ASP A 555 -9.92 12.70 16.71
C ASP A 555 -10.66 11.35 16.93
N GLU A 556 -9.97 10.35 17.52
CA GLU A 556 -10.50 9.00 17.79
C GLU A 556 -11.30 8.90 19.10
#